data_AF-A0A2A4QA98-F1
#
_entry.id   AF-A0A2A4QA98-F1
#
_cell.length_a   1.000
_cell.length_b   1.000
_cell.length_c   1.000
_cell.angle_alpha   90.00
_cell.angle_beta   90.00
_cell.angle_gamma   90.00
#
_symmetry.space_group_name_H-M   'P 1'
#
loop_
_entity.id
_entity.type
_entity.pdbx_description
1 polymer ?
#
loop_
_entity_poly.entity_id
_entity_poly.type
_entity_poly.pdbx_seq_one_letter_code
_entity_poly.pdbx_strand_id
1 'polypeptide(L)'
;MSTEVSQQQVTSPLVGMQIITATGELFNHVEKNGPMWYSDGDREVRVIVRFTQPFQRPPHIIIGITGMDSSKGRNLRFSLNADNISTQKFELVFKTWADTKIARANVNWTAIGQAMPVAAIRR
;
A
#
# COMPACT_ATOMS: atom_id res chain seq x y z
N MET A 1 33.39 -12.80 8.03
CA MET A 1 33.01 -11.38 8.11
C MET A 1 31.50 -11.34 8.21
N SER A 2 31.00 -11.26 9.43
CA SER A 2 29.58 -11.21 9.76
C SER A 2 29.15 -9.75 9.77
N THR A 3 28.23 -9.36 8.91
CA THR A 3 27.60 -8.03 9.00
C THR A 3 26.31 -8.21 9.81
N GLU A 4 26.47 -8.24 11.14
CA GLU A 4 25.36 -8.11 12.08
C GLU A 4 24.82 -6.68 12.00
N VAL A 5 23.59 -6.52 11.52
CA VAL A 5 22.85 -5.26 11.70
C VAL A 5 22.28 -5.27 13.12
N SER A 6 23.10 -4.91 14.10
CA SER A 6 22.60 -4.46 15.40
C SER A 6 22.41 -2.95 15.33
N GLN A 7 21.21 -2.46 15.67
CA GLN A 7 21.04 -1.50 16.76
C GLN A 7 19.56 -1.13 16.99
N GLN A 8 19.07 -1.56 18.16
CA GLN A 8 18.07 -0.92 19.04
C GLN A 8 16.96 -0.07 18.39
N GLN A 9 15.72 -0.58 18.43
CA GLN A 9 14.51 0.24 18.25
C GLN A 9 14.06 0.78 19.61
N VAL A 10 13.91 2.11 19.73
CA VAL A 10 13.30 2.78 20.89
C VAL A 10 12.09 3.57 20.41
N THR A 11 10.91 3.25 20.93
CA THR A 11 9.68 4.01 20.68
C THR A 11 9.41 4.93 21.86
N SER A 12 9.54 6.24 21.68
CA SER A 12 8.99 7.22 22.62
C SER A 12 7.47 7.29 22.45
N PRO A 13 6.67 7.46 23.53
CA PRO A 13 5.23 7.62 23.40
C PRO A 13 4.94 8.92 22.64
N LEU A 14 4.53 8.79 21.39
CA LEU A 14 4.07 9.92 20.60
C LEU A 14 2.64 10.25 21.02
N VAL A 15 2.50 10.99 22.12
CA VAL A 15 1.21 11.49 22.57
C VAL A 15 0.57 12.26 21.42
N GLY A 16 -0.58 11.79 20.93
CA GLY A 16 -1.31 12.41 19.82
C GLY A 16 -0.88 12.01 18.40
N MET A 17 0.03 11.04 18.22
CA MET A 17 0.27 10.42 16.90
C MET A 17 -0.23 8.98 16.85
N GLN A 18 -0.64 8.57 15.65
CA GLN A 18 -1.13 7.24 15.32
C GLN A 18 -0.34 6.71 14.13
N ILE A 19 -0.03 5.42 14.19
CA ILE A 19 0.57 4.66 13.10
C ILE A 19 -0.35 3.48 12.83
N ILE A 20 -0.81 3.32 11.59
CA ILE A 20 -1.54 2.12 11.13
C ILE A 20 -0.73 1.48 10.01
N THR A 21 -0.50 0.18 10.11
CA THR A 21 0.22 -0.59 9.09
C THR A 21 -0.60 -1.79 8.66
N ALA A 22 -0.54 -2.17 7.39
CA ALA A 22 -1.02 -3.46 6.94
C ALA A 22 -0.22 -3.96 5.73
N THR A 23 -0.35 -5.26 5.45
CA THR A 23 0.21 -5.93 4.27
C THR A 23 -0.82 -6.89 3.71
N GLY A 24 -0.78 -7.15 2.40
CA GLY A 24 -1.72 -8.08 1.77
C GLY A 24 -1.55 -8.21 0.26
N GLU A 25 -2.31 -9.12 -0.32
CA GLU A 25 -2.46 -9.23 -1.77
C GLU A 25 -3.29 -8.05 -2.29
N LEU A 26 -2.77 -7.35 -3.29
CA LEU A 26 -3.49 -6.27 -3.96
C LEU A 26 -4.39 -6.80 -5.07
N PHE A 27 -3.86 -7.70 -5.89
CA PHE A 27 -4.61 -8.42 -6.92
C PHE A 27 -3.92 -9.73 -7.29
N ASN A 28 -4.73 -10.65 -7.83
CA ASN A 28 -4.30 -11.86 -8.50
C ASN A 28 -5.16 -12.05 -9.76
N HIS A 29 -4.62 -11.62 -10.89
CA HIS A 29 -5.29 -11.58 -12.19
C HIS A 29 -5.01 -12.80 -13.06
N VAL A 30 -4.04 -13.65 -12.70
CA VAL A 30 -3.93 -14.97 -13.32
C VAL A 30 -5.09 -15.86 -12.87
N GLU A 31 -5.42 -15.86 -11.58
CA GLU A 31 -6.53 -16.63 -11.01
C GLU A 31 -7.90 -16.06 -11.40
N LYS A 32 -8.03 -14.73 -11.40
CA LYS A 32 -9.29 -14.03 -11.70
C LYS A 32 -9.52 -13.72 -13.17
N ASN A 33 -8.67 -14.22 -14.07
CA ASN A 33 -8.71 -13.88 -15.51
C ASN A 33 -8.76 -12.36 -15.79
N GLY A 34 -7.95 -11.60 -15.04
CA GLY A 34 -7.98 -10.13 -15.01
C GLY A 34 -7.00 -9.43 -15.98
N PRO A 35 -7.21 -8.13 -16.24
CA PRO A 35 -6.52 -7.39 -17.31
C PRO A 35 -5.01 -7.23 -17.11
N MET A 36 -4.53 -7.17 -15.86
CA MET A 36 -3.08 -7.09 -15.56
C MET A 36 -2.27 -8.26 -16.14
N TRP A 37 -2.90 -9.43 -16.33
CA TRP A 37 -2.26 -10.60 -16.94
C TRP A 37 -2.67 -10.83 -18.39
N TYR A 38 -3.95 -10.60 -18.73
CA TYR A 38 -4.48 -11.01 -20.04
C TYR A 38 -4.58 -9.87 -21.06
N SER A 39 -4.49 -8.60 -20.67
CA SER A 39 -4.65 -7.44 -21.56
C SER A 39 -3.35 -6.66 -21.74
N ASP A 40 -3.30 -5.78 -22.74
CA ASP A 40 -2.19 -4.85 -22.99
C ASP A 40 -2.68 -3.40 -22.84
N GLY A 41 -1.76 -2.44 -22.97
CA GLY A 41 -2.05 -1.02 -22.82
C GLY A 41 -2.16 -0.60 -21.35
N ASP A 42 -2.68 0.61 -21.14
CA ASP A 42 -2.81 1.22 -19.83
C ASP A 42 -3.87 0.49 -18.99
N ARG A 43 -3.46 0.02 -17.82
CA ARG A 43 -4.30 -0.77 -16.92
C ARG A 43 -4.04 -0.33 -15.48
N GLU A 44 -5.11 -0.25 -14.69
CA GLU A 44 -5.01 0.06 -13.27
C GLU A 44 -5.84 -0.88 -12.40
N VAL A 45 -5.34 -1.15 -11.20
CA VAL A 45 -6.09 -1.71 -10.07
C VAL A 45 -6.12 -0.64 -9.00
N ARG A 46 -7.32 -0.33 -8.52
CA ARG A 46 -7.59 0.67 -7.48
C ARG A 46 -8.32 0.01 -6.33
N VAL A 47 -7.74 0.10 -5.13
CA VAL A 47 -8.34 -0.43 -3.90
C VAL A 47 -8.51 0.69 -2.89
N ILE A 48 -9.74 0.85 -2.38
CA ILE A 48 -10.02 1.77 -1.28
C ILE A 48 -9.58 1.10 0.03
N VAL A 49 -8.61 1.69 0.71
CA VAL A 49 -8.13 1.25 2.01
C VAL A 49 -8.71 2.15 3.09
N ARG A 50 -9.48 1.59 4.02
CA ARG A 50 -10.08 2.32 5.14
C ARG A 50 -9.22 2.12 6.39
N PHE A 51 -8.95 3.22 7.10
CA PHE A 51 -8.27 3.14 8.38
C PHE A 51 -9.22 2.57 9.44
N THR A 52 -8.68 1.74 10.34
CA THR A 52 -9.43 1.20 11.48
C THR A 52 -9.87 2.29 12.45
N GLN A 53 -9.13 3.40 12.49
CA GLN A 53 -9.44 4.61 13.26
C GLN A 53 -9.14 5.85 12.41
N PRO A 54 -10.05 6.83 12.31
CA PRO A 54 -9.77 8.08 11.61
C PRO A 54 -8.61 8.87 12.24
N PHE A 55 -7.92 9.64 11.42
CA PHE A 55 -6.92 10.64 11.80
C PHE A 55 -7.58 12.04 11.94
N GLN A 56 -6.95 12.97 12.66
CA GLN A 56 -7.43 14.36 12.74
C GLN A 56 -7.28 15.11 11.41
N ARG A 57 -6.23 14.79 10.64
CA ARG A 57 -5.93 15.34 9.32
C ARG A 57 -5.48 14.19 8.39
N PRO A 58 -5.56 14.34 7.05
CA PRO A 58 -5.03 13.33 6.15
C PRO A 58 -3.60 12.92 6.54
N PRO A 59 -3.34 11.63 6.82
CA PRO A 59 -2.02 11.16 7.26
C PRO A 59 -1.02 11.14 6.10
N HIS A 60 0.27 11.05 6.41
CA HIS A 60 1.27 10.67 5.42
C HIS A 60 1.19 9.17 5.16
N ILE A 61 1.24 8.78 3.88
CA ILE A 61 1.14 7.39 3.44
C ILE A 61 2.46 6.93 2.83
N ILE A 62 2.99 5.82 3.33
CA ILE A 62 4.12 5.10 2.74
C ILE A 62 3.58 3.78 2.22
N ILE A 63 3.92 3.44 0.97
CA ILE A 63 3.51 2.20 0.32
C ILE A 63 4.72 1.50 -0.28
N GLY A 64 4.69 0.18 -0.32
CA GLY A 64 5.74 -0.65 -0.90
C GLY A 64 5.19 -1.92 -1.51
N ILE A 65 5.93 -2.46 -2.48
CA ILE A 65 5.71 -3.81 -3.00
C ILE A 65 6.38 -4.80 -2.05
N THR A 66 5.65 -5.82 -1.61
CA THR A 66 6.19 -6.93 -0.81
C THR A 66 6.33 -8.22 -1.62
N GLY A 67 5.68 -8.30 -2.77
CA GLY A 67 5.84 -9.41 -3.71
C GLY A 67 5.22 -9.09 -5.07
N MET A 68 5.78 -9.63 -6.15
CA MET A 68 5.26 -9.46 -7.50
C MET A 68 5.61 -10.67 -8.35
N ASP A 69 4.62 -11.19 -9.06
CA ASP A 69 4.80 -12.25 -10.06
C ASP A 69 4.51 -11.66 -11.43
N SER A 70 5.55 -11.54 -12.26
CA SER A 70 5.47 -10.90 -13.58
C SER A 70 6.09 -11.78 -14.65
N SER A 71 5.63 -11.62 -15.88
CA SER A 71 6.17 -12.38 -17.00
C SER A 71 7.64 -12.06 -17.24
N LYS A 72 8.48 -13.10 -17.32
CA LYS A 72 9.88 -12.98 -17.71
C LYS A 72 10.12 -12.52 -19.16
N GLY A 73 9.09 -12.60 -20.01
CA GLY A 73 9.20 -12.33 -21.45
C GLY A 73 8.89 -10.89 -21.85
N ARG A 74 8.60 -10.01 -20.89
CA ARG A 74 8.15 -8.63 -21.12
C ARG A 74 8.90 -7.70 -20.18
N ASN A 75 9.11 -6.45 -20.59
CA ASN A 75 9.71 -5.48 -19.69
C ASN A 75 8.79 -5.23 -18.49
N LEU A 76 9.38 -5.16 -17.30
CA LEU A 76 8.64 -4.82 -16.09
C LEU A 76 8.44 -3.30 -16.03
N ARG A 77 7.17 -2.88 -16.09
CA ARG A 77 6.76 -1.48 -16.02
C ARG A 77 5.57 -1.36 -15.08
N PHE A 78 5.73 -0.62 -14.00
CA PHE A 78 4.63 -0.38 -13.07
C PHE A 78 4.79 0.94 -12.33
N SER A 79 3.70 1.42 -11.75
CA SER A 79 3.67 2.53 -10.80
C SER A 79 2.74 2.16 -9.65
N LEU A 80 3.15 2.53 -8.44
CA LEU A 80 2.39 2.31 -7.22
C LEU A 80 2.21 3.67 -6.54
N ASN A 81 0.97 4.09 -6.31
CA ASN A 81 0.64 5.40 -5.74
C ASN A 81 -0.42 5.29 -4.65
N ALA A 82 -0.37 6.22 -3.70
CA ALA A 82 -1.44 6.46 -2.74
C ALA A 82 -2.16 7.75 -3.16
N ASP A 83 -3.37 7.60 -3.68
CA ASP A 83 -4.22 8.70 -4.14
C ASP A 83 -5.35 8.97 -3.14
N ASN A 84 -6.04 10.11 -3.31
CA ASN A 84 -7.29 10.43 -2.62
C ASN A 84 -7.22 10.22 -1.09
N ILE A 85 -6.10 10.65 -0.49
CA ILE A 85 -5.83 10.52 0.94
C ILE A 85 -6.75 11.47 1.71
N SER A 86 -7.50 10.91 2.65
CA SER A 86 -8.38 11.61 3.58
C SER A 86 -8.09 11.20 5.01
N THR A 87 -8.85 11.71 5.98
CA THR A 87 -8.74 11.30 7.39
C THR A 87 -9.16 9.87 7.66
N GLN A 88 -9.95 9.24 6.77
CA GLN A 88 -10.59 7.95 7.00
C GLN A 88 -10.12 6.85 6.05
N LYS A 89 -9.54 7.23 4.92
CA LYS A 89 -9.14 6.31 3.85
C LYS A 89 -8.09 6.91 2.94
N PHE A 90 -7.47 6.05 2.15
CA PHE A 90 -6.75 6.41 0.93
C PHE A 90 -7.06 5.39 -0.16
N GLU A 91 -6.64 5.66 -1.39
CA GLU A 91 -6.74 4.74 -2.51
C GLU A 91 -5.36 4.26 -2.90
N LEU A 92 -5.16 2.94 -2.86
CA LEU A 92 -3.93 2.31 -3.34
C LEU A 92 -4.12 2.00 -4.82
N VAL A 93 -3.28 2.61 -5.66
CA VAL A 93 -3.38 2.56 -7.11
C VAL A 93 -2.14 1.90 -7.68
N PHE A 94 -2.34 0.77 -8.34
CA PHE A 94 -1.30 0.07 -9.09
C PHE A 94 -1.58 0.22 -10.58
N LYS A 95 -0.61 0.71 -11.33
CA LYS A 95 -0.70 0.90 -12.78
C LYS A 95 0.37 0.09 -13.50
N THR A 96 0.05 -0.36 -14.70
CA THR A 96 0.99 -0.92 -15.68
C THR A 96 0.57 -0.47 -17.08
N TRP A 97 1.44 -0.65 -18.06
CA TRP A 97 1.20 -0.17 -19.43
C TRP A 97 1.92 -1.04 -20.47
N ALA A 98 1.66 -0.74 -21.75
CA ALA A 98 2.19 -1.49 -22.89
C ALA A 98 1.92 -3.01 -22.76
N ASP A 99 2.90 -3.84 -23.10
CA ASP A 99 2.81 -5.30 -23.13
C ASP A 99 3.19 -5.99 -21.82
N THR A 100 3.37 -5.23 -20.73
CA THR A 100 3.77 -5.78 -19.43
C THR A 100 2.67 -6.70 -18.87
N LYS A 101 3.03 -7.90 -18.39
CA LYS A 101 2.10 -8.86 -17.79
C LYS A 101 2.45 -9.11 -16.34
N ILE A 102 1.50 -8.86 -15.43
CA ILE A 102 1.66 -9.03 -13.99
C ILE A 102 0.53 -9.93 -13.49
N ALA A 103 0.89 -11.12 -13.02
CA ALA A 103 -0.07 -12.13 -12.58
C ALA A 103 -0.68 -11.74 -11.23
N ARG A 104 0.16 -11.28 -10.30
CA ARG A 104 -0.24 -10.87 -8.95
C ARG A 104 0.76 -9.88 -8.35
N ALA A 105 0.29 -9.10 -7.38
CA ALA A 105 1.14 -8.21 -6.59
C ALA A 105 0.66 -8.16 -5.14
N ASN A 106 1.62 -8.13 -4.21
CA ASN A 106 1.42 -7.93 -2.79
C ASN A 106 2.06 -6.60 -2.39
N VAL A 107 1.44 -5.93 -1.43
CA VAL A 107 1.82 -4.60 -0.99
C VAL A 107 1.82 -4.52 0.53
N ASN A 108 2.64 -3.63 1.07
CA ASN A 108 2.47 -3.09 2.41
C ASN A 108 2.18 -1.60 2.35
N TRP A 109 1.55 -1.10 3.40
CA TRP A 109 1.36 0.32 3.58
C TRP A 109 1.44 0.72 5.04
N THR A 110 1.80 1.97 5.28
CA THR A 110 1.90 2.59 6.59
C THR A 110 1.31 3.99 6.52
N ALA A 111 0.36 4.29 7.39
CA ALA A 111 -0.22 5.61 7.59
C ALA A 111 0.28 6.20 8.91
N ILE A 112 0.87 7.39 8.86
CA ILE A 112 1.41 8.09 10.03
C ILE A 112 0.78 9.47 10.09
N GLY A 113 0.18 9.82 11.24
CA GLY A 113 -0.47 11.11 11.38
C GLY A 113 -1.01 11.38 12.78
N GLN A 114 -1.70 12.50 12.94
CA GLN A 114 -2.29 12.91 14.21
C GLN A 114 -3.48 12.01 14.59
N ALA A 115 -3.39 11.38 15.76
CA ALA A 115 -4.42 10.51 16.32
C ALA A 115 -5.64 11.31 16.73
N MET A 116 -6.85 10.80 16.52
CA MET A 116 -8.05 11.42 17.12
C MET A 116 -7.93 11.41 18.66
N PRO A 117 -8.30 12.51 19.36
CA PRO A 117 -8.28 12.52 20.82
C PRO A 117 -9.21 11.44 21.37
N VAL A 118 -8.80 10.74 22.44
CA VAL A 118 -9.56 9.63 23.04
C VAL A 118 -11.00 10.02 23.39
N ALA A 119 -11.24 11.27 23.80
CA ALA A 119 -12.58 11.79 24.11
C ALA A 119 -13.53 11.89 22.89
N ALA A 120 -12.99 11.95 21.67
CA ALA A 120 -13.77 12.06 20.43
C ALA A 120 -14.13 10.70 19.80
N ILE A 121 -13.56 9.59 20.30
CA ILE A 121 -13.73 8.25 19.73
C ILE A 121 -14.98 7.52 20.27
N ARG A 122 -15.54 7.98 21.40
CA ARG A 122 -16.66 7.32 22.11
C ARG A 122 -18.04 7.97 21.89
N ARG A 123 -18.23 8.73 20.81
CA ARG A 123 -19.55 9.24 20.40
C ARG A 123 -19.99 8.54 19.13
#